data_AF-A0A7Y2DCJ7-F1
#
_entry.id   AF-A0A7Y2DCJ7-F1
#
_cell.length_a   1.000
_cell.length_b   1.000
_cell.length_c   1.000
_cell.angle_alpha   90.00
_cell.angle_beta   90.00
_cell.angle_gamma   90.00
#
_symmetry.space_group_name_H-M   'P 1'
#
loop_
_entity.id
_entity.type
_entity.pdbx_description
1 polymer ?
#
loop_
_entity_poly.entity_id
_entity_poly.type
_entity_poly.pdbx_seq_one_letter_code
_entity_poly.pdbx_strand_id
1 'polypeptide(L)'
;AQSDDLAGSLTGYSELLSHWYRLANWVNLGNAIRLFAGFLAENGHDESAAVVLGGLTSVVERALGSLQIREREDALSSIEERLPHRAMETLTTRGAALDMRGLVEFCQAEISRILTSLDHPTGGSGR
;
A
#
# COMPACT_ATOMS: atom_id res chain seq x y z
N ALA A 1 -21.83 -0.58 -6.74
CA ALA A 1 -21.39 -1.99 -6.64
C ALA A 1 -19.87 -2.09 -6.50
N GLN A 2 -19.08 -1.91 -7.58
CA GLN A 2 -17.62 -2.05 -7.50
C GLN A 2 -16.94 -0.91 -6.70
N SER A 3 -17.48 0.31 -6.77
CA SER A 3 -17.00 1.45 -5.96
C SER A 3 -17.31 1.34 -4.47
N ASP A 4 -18.45 0.72 -4.11
CA ASP A 4 -18.86 0.56 -2.71
C ASP A 4 -18.01 -0.51 -2.01
N ASP A 5 -17.63 -1.56 -2.74
CA ASP A 5 -16.75 -2.63 -2.30
C ASP A 5 -15.30 -2.14 -2.07
N LEU A 6 -14.83 -1.26 -2.96
CA LEU A 6 -13.53 -0.59 -2.85
C LEU A 6 -13.48 0.33 -1.61
N ALA A 7 -14.49 1.18 -1.41
CA ALA A 7 -14.54 2.10 -0.28
C ALA A 7 -14.63 1.36 1.07
N GLY A 8 -15.41 0.27 1.13
CA GLY A 8 -15.49 -0.59 2.31
C GLY A 8 -14.14 -1.23 2.65
N SER A 9 -13.45 -1.78 1.65
CA SER A 9 -12.13 -2.39 1.82
C SER A 9 -11.08 -1.39 2.29
N LEU A 10 -11.05 -0.19 1.71
CA LEU A 10 -10.15 0.91 2.10
C LEU A 10 -10.36 1.34 3.56
N THR A 11 -11.63 1.46 3.97
CA THR A 11 -11.97 1.77 5.37
C THR A 11 -11.49 0.68 6.31
N GLY A 12 -11.72 -0.60 5.97
CA GLY A 12 -11.23 -1.73 6.74
C GLY A 12 -9.71 -1.77 6.90
N TYR A 13 -8.96 -1.46 5.83
CA TYR A 13 -7.50 -1.34 5.92
C TYR A 13 -7.07 -0.19 6.83
N SER A 14 -7.74 0.97 6.77
CA SER A 14 -7.43 2.10 7.65
C SER A 14 -7.56 1.74 9.13
N GLU A 15 -8.63 1.02 9.47
CA GLU A 15 -8.89 0.55 10.82
C GLU A 15 -7.84 -0.48 11.28
N LEU A 16 -7.54 -1.47 10.45
CA LEU A 16 -6.53 -2.51 10.76
C LEU A 16 -5.14 -1.91 10.98
N LEU A 17 -4.70 -1.01 10.10
CA LEU A 17 -3.41 -0.35 10.21
C LEU A 17 -3.33 0.47 11.50
N SER A 18 -4.35 1.28 11.77
CA SER A 18 -4.43 2.10 12.99
C SER A 18 -4.46 1.24 14.26
N HIS A 19 -5.17 0.12 14.23
CA HIS A 19 -5.29 -0.81 15.36
C HIS A 19 -3.95 -1.47 15.69
N TRP A 20 -3.31 -2.11 14.71
CA TRP A 20 -2.05 -2.84 14.96
C TRP A 20 -0.88 -1.91 15.27
N TYR A 21 -0.85 -0.71 14.69
CA TYR A 21 0.13 0.31 15.04
C TYR A 21 0.00 0.75 16.51
N ARG A 22 -1.22 1.03 16.96
CA ARG A 22 -1.48 1.45 18.35
C ARG A 22 -1.11 0.37 19.38
N LEU A 23 -1.32 -0.90 19.04
CA LEU A 23 -0.95 -2.03 19.89
C LEU A 23 0.54 -2.39 19.83
N ALA A 24 1.34 -1.69 19.02
CA ALA A 24 2.74 -2.03 18.74
C ALA A 24 2.93 -3.49 18.29
N ASN A 25 1.93 -4.07 17.63
CA ASN A 25 2.00 -5.43 17.10
C ASN A 25 2.56 -5.39 15.67
N TRP A 26 3.89 -5.36 15.58
CA TRP A 26 4.61 -5.16 14.33
C TRP A 26 4.41 -6.28 13.30
N VAL A 27 4.13 -7.51 13.76
CA VAL A 27 3.84 -8.67 12.90
C VAL A 27 2.53 -8.48 12.18
N ASN A 28 1.46 -8.21 12.93
CA ASN A 28 0.16 -8.01 12.32
C ASN A 28 0.08 -6.71 11.52
N LEU A 29 0.82 -5.68 11.93
CA LEU A 29 0.95 -4.45 11.16
C LEU A 29 1.65 -4.70 9.81
N GLY A 30 2.78 -5.39 9.80
CA GLY A 30 3.48 -5.74 8.56
C GLY A 30 2.60 -6.56 7.61
N ASN A 31 1.85 -7.53 8.15
CA ASN A 31 0.85 -8.27 7.38
C ASN A 31 -0.23 -7.37 6.76
N ALA A 32 -0.80 -6.47 7.56
CA ALA A 32 -1.84 -5.56 7.09
C ALA A 32 -1.32 -4.61 5.99
N ILE A 33 -0.10 -4.07 6.15
CA ILE A 33 0.54 -3.21 5.14
C ILE A 33 0.79 -3.99 3.85
N ARG A 34 1.24 -5.25 3.94
CA ARG A 34 1.47 -6.12 2.78
C ARG A 34 0.18 -6.41 2.01
N LEU A 35 -0.88 -6.79 2.73
CA LEU A 35 -2.19 -7.03 2.12
C LEU A 35 -2.74 -5.75 1.46
N PHE A 36 -2.58 -4.62 2.11
CA PHE A 36 -2.95 -3.31 1.55
C PHE A 36 -2.17 -2.99 0.27
N ALA A 37 -0.86 -3.28 0.21
CA ALA A 37 -0.07 -3.08 -1.00
C ALA A 37 -0.54 -3.95 -2.18
N GLY A 38 -0.88 -5.22 -1.91
CA GLY A 38 -1.47 -6.12 -2.90
C GLY A 38 -2.81 -5.60 -3.42
N PHE A 39 -3.68 -5.18 -2.50
CA PHE A 39 -4.96 -4.55 -2.83
C PHE A 39 -4.80 -3.30 -3.71
N LEU A 40 -3.82 -2.43 -3.42
CA LEU A 40 -3.52 -1.27 -4.26
C LEU A 40 -3.12 -1.69 -5.68
N ALA A 41 -2.25 -2.69 -5.82
CA ALA A 41 -1.78 -3.18 -7.11
C ALA A 41 -2.91 -3.81 -7.95
N GLU A 42 -3.80 -4.58 -7.32
CA GLU A 42 -4.97 -5.19 -7.96
C GLU A 42 -5.98 -4.15 -8.46
N ASN A 43 -6.03 -2.98 -7.81
CA ASN A 43 -6.92 -1.88 -8.17
C ASN A 43 -6.23 -0.77 -9.01
N GLY A 44 -5.04 -1.05 -9.56
CA GLY A 44 -4.35 -0.15 -10.47
C GLY A 44 -3.65 1.05 -9.80
N HIS A 45 -3.48 1.02 -8.49
CA HIS A 45 -2.71 2.02 -7.73
C HIS A 45 -1.23 1.62 -7.62
N ASP A 46 -0.61 1.30 -8.77
CA ASP A 46 0.70 0.65 -8.86
C ASP A 46 1.83 1.48 -8.26
N GLU A 47 1.81 2.80 -8.45
CA GLU A 47 2.83 3.68 -7.86
C GLU A 47 2.77 3.69 -6.32
N SER A 48 1.55 3.73 -5.77
CA SER A 48 1.35 3.69 -4.33
C SER A 48 1.75 2.32 -3.77
N ALA A 49 1.39 1.24 -4.47
CA ALA A 49 1.79 -0.12 -4.11
C ALA A 49 3.33 -0.26 -4.08
N ALA A 50 4.04 0.27 -5.08
CA ALA A 50 5.50 0.23 -5.14
C ALA A 50 6.16 0.95 -3.94
N VAL A 51 5.65 2.12 -3.54
CA VAL A 51 6.14 2.84 -2.35
C VAL A 51 5.89 2.01 -1.08
N VAL A 52 4.70 1.45 -0.92
CA VAL A 52 4.37 0.64 0.26
C VAL A 52 5.25 -0.61 0.34
N LEU A 53 5.47 -1.32 -0.78
CA LEU A 53 6.33 -2.50 -0.84
C LEU A 53 7.80 -2.16 -0.55
N GLY A 54 8.27 -1.01 -1.04
CA GLY A 54 9.59 -0.47 -0.70
C GLY A 54 9.75 -0.26 0.82
N GLY A 55 8.78 0.39 1.46
CA GLY A 55 8.80 0.63 2.91
C GLY A 55 8.68 -0.66 3.72
N LEU A 56 7.85 -1.59 3.25
CA LEU A 56 7.70 -2.90 3.88
C LEU A 56 9.03 -3.65 3.96
N THR A 57 9.89 -3.54 2.94
CA THR A 57 11.21 -4.18 2.90
C THR A 57 12.10 -3.71 4.06
N SER A 58 12.20 -2.40 4.26
CA SER A 58 13.00 -1.78 5.32
C SER A 58 12.47 -2.11 6.73
N VAL A 59 11.15 -2.23 6.86
CA VAL A 59 10.47 -2.49 8.13
C VAL A 59 10.47 -3.98 8.50
N VAL A 60 10.19 -4.88 7.54
CA VAL A 60 10.16 -6.34 7.72
C VAL A 60 11.56 -6.86 8.04
N GLU A 61 12.61 -6.35 7.37
CA GLU A 61 13.99 -6.71 7.67
C GLU A 61 14.40 -6.38 9.11
N ARG A 62 13.81 -5.33 9.70
CA ARG A 62 14.10 -4.89 11.07
C ARG A 62 13.23 -5.56 12.14
N ALA A 63 11.99 -5.93 11.81
CA ALA A 63 11.00 -6.33 12.83
C ALA A 63 10.55 -7.80 12.77
N LEU A 64 10.64 -8.47 11.61
CA LEU A 64 9.86 -9.69 11.36
C LEU A 64 10.65 -10.93 10.98
N GLY A 65 11.93 -10.80 10.65
CA GLY A 65 12.70 -11.92 10.11
C GLY A 65 12.13 -12.40 8.77
N SER A 66 12.84 -13.33 8.13
CA SER A 66 12.68 -13.75 6.72
C SER A 66 11.33 -14.37 6.30
N LEU A 67 10.29 -14.29 7.12
CA LEU A 67 9.12 -15.15 7.03
C LEU A 67 8.09 -14.79 5.95
N GLN A 68 8.28 -13.75 5.13
CA GLN A 68 7.24 -13.26 4.22
C GLN A 68 7.74 -12.78 2.84
N ILE A 69 8.82 -13.39 2.34
CA ILE A 69 9.44 -12.97 1.07
C ILE A 69 8.59 -13.34 -0.16
N ARG A 70 7.90 -14.49 -0.15
CA ARG A 70 7.28 -15.07 -1.35
C ARG A 70 6.08 -14.29 -1.90
N GLU A 71 5.12 -13.95 -1.04
CA GLU A 71 3.92 -13.20 -1.48
C GLU A 71 4.24 -11.73 -1.80
N ARG A 72 5.38 -11.21 -1.31
CA ARG A 72 5.92 -9.91 -1.72
C ARG A 72 6.46 -9.96 -3.15
N GLU A 73 7.16 -11.04 -3.52
CA GLU A 73 7.71 -11.22 -4.86
C GLU A 73 6.60 -11.28 -5.92
N ASP A 74 5.47 -11.90 -5.62
CA ASP A 74 4.31 -11.96 -6.53
C ASP A 74 3.71 -10.56 -6.77
N ALA A 75 3.51 -9.78 -5.69
CA ALA A 75 2.99 -8.42 -5.79
C ALA A 75 3.95 -7.49 -6.57
N LEU A 76 5.25 -7.58 -6.27
CA LEU A 76 6.28 -6.82 -7.00
C LEU A 76 6.32 -7.19 -8.49
N SER A 77 6.31 -8.48 -8.81
CA SER A 77 6.33 -8.96 -10.20
C SER A 77 5.14 -8.42 -10.99
N SER A 78 3.95 -8.38 -10.40
CA SER A 78 2.75 -7.84 -11.05
C SER A 78 2.84 -6.33 -11.35
N ILE A 79 3.63 -5.59 -10.58
CA ILE A 79 3.84 -4.14 -10.73
C ILE A 79 4.98 -3.87 -11.71
N GLU A 80 6.03 -4.69 -11.68
CA GLU A 80 7.18 -4.57 -12.60
C GLU A 80 6.79 -4.71 -14.07
N GLU A 81 5.75 -5.48 -14.38
CA GLU A 81 5.20 -5.57 -15.73
C GLU A 81 4.47 -4.29 -16.19
N ARG A 82 3.99 -3.47 -15.25
CA ARG A 82 3.14 -2.30 -15.51
C ARG A 82 3.85 -0.96 -15.34
N LEU A 83 4.93 -0.91 -14.55
CA LEU A 83 5.74 0.29 -14.33
C LEU A 83 7.09 0.21 -15.05
N PRO A 84 7.56 1.31 -15.68
CA PRO A 84 8.93 1.37 -16.17
C PRO A 84 9.94 1.12 -15.03
N HIS A 85 10.99 0.34 -15.31
CA HIS A 85 11.97 -0.07 -14.31
C HIS A 85 12.55 1.10 -13.47
N ARG A 86 12.86 2.24 -14.10
CA ARG A 86 13.34 3.45 -13.38
C ARG A 86 12.31 4.03 -12.41
N ALA A 87 11.03 4.00 -12.77
CA ALA A 87 9.96 4.47 -11.89
C ALA A 87 9.84 3.52 -10.69
N MET A 88 9.90 2.21 -10.95
CA MET A 88 9.87 1.18 -9.90
C MET A 88 11.02 1.35 -8.90
N GLU A 89 12.26 1.51 -9.37
CA GLU A 89 13.44 1.72 -8.53
C GLU A 89 13.31 2.99 -7.67
N THR A 90 12.83 4.08 -8.27
CA THR A 90 12.64 5.36 -7.57
C THR A 90 11.59 5.25 -6.46
N LEU A 91 10.45 4.62 -6.76
CA LEU A 91 9.32 4.49 -5.83
C LEU A 91 9.64 3.54 -4.68
N THR A 92 10.28 2.41 -4.98
CA THR A 92 10.71 1.45 -3.95
C THR A 92 11.80 2.03 -3.05
N THR A 93 12.75 2.80 -3.61
CA THR A 93 13.77 3.54 -2.82
C THR A 93 13.11 4.59 -1.91
N ARG A 94 12.14 5.35 -2.44
CA ARG A 94 11.35 6.30 -1.64
C ARG A 94 10.65 5.60 -0.49
N GLY A 95 10.04 4.44 -0.75
CA GLY A 95 9.40 3.61 0.27
C GLY A 95 10.38 3.16 1.34
N ALA A 96 11.54 2.61 0.95
CA ALA A 96 12.55 2.07 1.86
C ALA A 96 13.14 3.12 2.81
N ALA A 97 13.08 4.40 2.44
CA ALA A 97 13.48 5.53 3.28
C ALA A 97 12.49 5.86 4.40
N LEU A 98 11.27 5.33 4.38
CA LEU A 98 10.27 5.54 5.43
C LEU A 98 10.58 4.66 6.65
N ASP A 99 10.43 5.23 7.84
CA ASP A 99 10.33 4.44 9.06
C ASP A 99 8.91 3.85 9.23
N MET A 100 8.70 3.05 10.27
CA MET A 100 7.39 2.43 10.53
C MET A 100 6.26 3.46 10.62
N ARG A 101 6.52 4.60 11.25
CA ARG A 101 5.53 5.66 11.40
C ARG A 101 5.20 6.30 10.06
N GLY A 102 6.23 6.69 9.30
CA GLY A 102 6.08 7.29 7.98
C GLY A 102 5.39 6.36 6.99
N LEU A 103 5.61 5.05 7.08
CA LEU A 103 4.92 4.06 6.25
C LEU A 103 3.43 3.98 6.59
N VAL A 104 3.06 3.96 7.88
CA VAL A 104 1.65 3.98 8.29
C VAL A 104 0.97 5.30 7.89
N GLU A 105 1.63 6.44 8.10
CA GLU A 105 1.12 7.75 7.68
C GLU A 105 0.92 7.81 6.16
N PHE A 106 1.85 7.27 5.37
CA PHE A 106 1.71 7.17 3.92
C PHE A 106 0.49 6.32 3.53
N CYS A 107 0.33 5.13 4.10
CA CYS A 107 -0.83 4.29 3.82
C CYS A 107 -2.16 5.00 4.14
N GLN A 108 -2.24 5.68 5.29
CA GLN A 108 -3.44 6.42 5.69
C GLN A 108 -3.75 7.60 4.74
N ALA A 109 -2.72 8.31 4.29
CA ALA A 109 -2.86 9.39 3.32
C ALA A 109 -3.38 8.85 1.97
N GLU A 110 -2.87 7.72 1.50
CA GLU A 110 -3.33 7.12 0.24
C GLU A 110 -4.76 6.60 0.30
N ILE A 111 -5.14 5.95 1.40
CA ILE A 111 -6.54 5.56 1.63
C ILE A 111 -7.45 6.79 1.54
N SER A 112 -7.09 7.86 2.26
CA SER A 112 -7.89 9.09 2.28
C SER A 112 -8.00 9.73 0.89
N ARG A 113 -6.90 9.75 0.13
CA ARG A 113 -6.87 10.27 -1.24
C ARG A 113 -7.80 9.48 -2.16
N ILE A 114 -7.74 8.15 -2.09
CA ILE A 114 -8.56 7.28 -2.94
C ILE A 114 -10.04 7.44 -2.57
N LEU A 115 -10.39 7.36 -1.28
CA LEU A 115 -11.77 7.58 -0.81
C LEU A 115 -12.32 8.92 -1.29
N THR A 116 -11.56 10.00 -1.15
CA THR A 116 -11.96 11.33 -1.63
C THR A 116 -12.22 11.36 -3.13
N SER A 117 -11.42 10.62 -3.92
CA SER A 117 -11.61 10.52 -5.37
C SER A 117 -12.86 9.73 -5.77
N LEU A 118 -13.32 8.81 -4.92
CA LEU A 118 -14.56 8.04 -5.14
C LEU A 118 -15.80 8.88 -4.82
N ASP A 119 -15.73 9.75 -3.81
CA ASP A 119 -16.82 10.67 -3.44
C ASP A 119 -17.01 11.81 -4.45
N HIS A 120 -15.94 12.14 -5.18
CA HIS A 120 -15.92 13.16 -6.23
C HIS A 120 -15.40 12.55 -7.54
N PRO A 121 -16.18 11.65 -8.19
CA PRO A 121 -15.82 11.18 -9.52
C PRO A 121 -15.84 12.42 -10.40
N THR A 122 -14.67 12.86 -10.89
CA THR A 122 -14.56 14.03 -11.74
C THR A 122 -15.54 13.91 -12.90
N GLY A 123 -16.67 14.60 -12.78
CA GLY A 123 -17.72 14.61 -13.78
C GLY A 123 -17.22 15.36 -15.00
N GLY A 124 -17.14 14.65 -16.12
CA GLY A 124 -17.29 15.20 -17.46
C GLY A 124 -16.17 16.10 -17.99
N SER A 125 -15.31 15.54 -18.83
CA SER A 125 -14.93 16.25 -20.06
C SER A 125 -15.50 15.47 -21.24
N GLY A 126 -16.81 15.62 -21.44
CA GLY A 126 -17.38 15.52 -22.77
C GLY A 126 -17.12 16.82 -23.50
N ARG A 127 -16.13 16.81 -24.40
CA ARG A 127 -16.13 17.45 -25.73
C ARG A 127 -14.74 17.37 -26.35
#